data_AF-A0A3B9HWQ0-F1
#
_entry.id   AF-A0A3B9HWQ0-F1
#
_cell.length_a   1.000
_cell.length_b   1.000
_cell.length_c   1.000
_cell.angle_alpha   90.00
_cell.angle_beta   90.00
_cell.angle_gamma   90.00
#
_symmetry.space_group_name_H-M   'P 1'
#
loop_
_entity.id
_entity.type
_entity.pdbx_description
1 polymer ?
#
loop_
_entity_poly.entity_id
_entity_poly.type
_entity_poly.pdbx_seq_one_letter_code
_entity_poly.pdbx_strand_id
1 'polypeptide(L)'
;MSEKQTKLTVYYGALVATKKWLTRQEAADYLGVSPSMIDRQLRHAIPTYLISPGGRAFVFKRDEIDAWIETNRIGPDEEFFI
;
A
#
# COMPACT_ATOMS: atom_id res chain seq x y z
N MET A 1 12.79 20.60 -8.84
CA MET A 1 13.34 19.51 -7.99
C MET A 1 14.63 19.02 -8.64
N SER A 2 15.70 18.79 -7.87
CA SER A 2 17.02 18.38 -8.39
C SER A 2 17.00 16.99 -9.04
N GLU A 3 17.70 16.81 -10.17
CA GLU A 3 17.80 15.55 -10.92
C GLU A 3 18.29 14.36 -10.07
N LYS A 4 19.12 14.64 -9.06
CA LYS A 4 19.62 13.64 -8.10
C LYS A 4 18.50 13.13 -7.17
N GLN A 5 17.57 14.01 -6.81
CA GLN A 5 16.39 13.68 -6.01
C GLN A 5 15.44 12.77 -6.80
N THR A 6 15.27 13.06 -8.10
CA THR A 6 14.40 12.28 -9.00
C THR A 6 14.91 10.85 -9.23
N LYS A 7 16.23 10.65 -9.36
CA LYS A 7 16.79 9.29 -9.53
C LYS A 7 16.64 8.43 -8.27
N LEU A 8 16.77 9.04 -7.09
CA LEU A 8 16.54 8.35 -5.81
C LEU A 8 15.09 7.90 -5.68
N THR A 9 14.11 8.76 -5.97
CA THR A 9 12.68 8.40 -5.90
C THR A 9 12.30 7.27 -6.85
N VAL A 10 12.84 7.23 -8.06
CA VAL A 10 12.62 6.10 -9.00
C VAL A 10 13.20 4.79 -8.46
N TYR A 11 14.41 4.83 -7.88
CA TYR A 11 15.04 3.65 -7.29
C TYR A 11 14.26 3.13 -6.07
N TYR A 12 13.80 4.03 -5.20
CA TYR A 12 12.94 3.67 -4.08
C TYR A 12 11.61 3.06 -4.54
N GLY A 13 10.98 3.61 -5.58
CA GLY A 13 9.78 3.04 -6.17
C GLY A 13 9.98 1.62 -6.70
N ALA A 14 11.09 1.37 -7.41
CA ALA A 14 11.42 0.04 -7.93
C ALA A 14 11.70 -0.98 -6.82
N LEU A 15 12.40 -0.58 -5.74
CA LEU A 15 12.63 -1.43 -4.57
C LEU A 15 11.33 -1.77 -3.85
N VAL A 16 10.46 -0.78 -3.63
CA VAL A 16 9.14 -1.01 -3.04
C VAL A 16 8.35 -1.99 -3.88
N ALA A 17 8.35 -1.86 -5.22
CA ALA A 17 7.66 -2.75 -6.14
C ALA A 17 8.07 -4.24 -6.03
N THR A 18 9.29 -4.52 -5.57
CA THR A 18 9.78 -5.90 -5.39
C THR A 18 9.63 -6.43 -3.96
N LYS A 19 9.29 -5.58 -2.99
CA LYS A 19 9.12 -5.98 -1.59
C LYS A 19 7.85 -6.81 -1.41
N LYS A 20 8.02 -7.95 -0.73
CA LYS A 20 6.91 -8.82 -0.30
C LYS A 20 6.14 -8.25 0.89
N TRP A 21 6.87 -7.69 1.86
CA TRP A 21 6.31 -7.08 3.06
C TRP A 21 6.49 -5.57 2.98
N LEU A 22 5.38 -4.85 3.16
CA LEU A 22 5.30 -3.41 3.06
C LEU A 22 5.04 -2.84 4.46
N THR A 23 5.72 -1.74 4.78
CA THR A 23 5.31 -0.86 5.87
C THR A 23 4.06 -0.09 5.48
N ARG A 24 3.46 0.62 6.45
CA ARG A 24 2.32 1.51 6.19
C ARG A 24 2.57 2.52 5.06
N GLN A 25 3.74 3.17 5.06
CA GLN A 25 4.06 4.15 4.03
C GLN A 25 4.22 3.47 2.66
N GLU A 26 4.92 2.34 2.62
CA GLU A 26 5.12 1.58 1.38
C GLU A 26 3.81 1.01 0.82
N ALA A 27 2.86 0.62 1.66
CA ALA A 27 1.53 0.21 1.23
C ALA A 27 0.74 1.39 0.63
N ALA A 28 0.85 2.58 1.23
CA ALA A 28 0.24 3.80 0.69
C ALA A 28 0.85 4.18 -0.67
N ASP A 29 2.18 4.13 -0.76
CA ASP A 29 2.92 4.40 -2.00
C ASP A 29 2.58 3.37 -3.08
N TYR A 30 2.47 2.09 -2.70
CA TYR A 30 2.12 1.00 -3.62
C TYR A 30 0.72 1.18 -4.22
N LEU A 31 -0.25 1.60 -3.40
CA LEU A 31 -1.63 1.84 -3.83
C LEU A 31 -1.84 3.23 -4.47
N GLY A 32 -0.84 4.12 -4.39
CA GLY A 32 -0.97 5.51 -4.85
C GLY A 32 -1.96 6.34 -4.02
N VAL A 33 -2.12 6.04 -2.73
CA VAL A 33 -3.07 6.70 -1.81
C VAL A 33 -2.36 7.40 -0.66
N SER A 34 -3.08 8.20 0.13
CA SER A 34 -2.51 8.80 1.34
C SER A 34 -2.34 7.76 2.46
N PRO A 35 -1.32 7.89 3.33
CA PRO A 35 -1.16 7.02 4.50
C PRO A 35 -2.39 7.01 5.43
N SER A 36 -3.15 8.12 5.49
CA SER A 36 -4.38 8.21 6.27
C SER A 36 -5.50 7.30 5.73
N MET A 37 -5.50 7.02 4.42
CA MET A 37 -6.41 6.05 3.82
C MET A 37 -6.08 4.64 4.36
N ILE A 38 -4.80 4.27 4.39
CA ILE A 38 -4.35 2.99 4.96
C ILE A 38 -4.76 2.87 6.44
N ASP A 39 -4.58 3.93 7.24
CA ASP A 39 -5.00 3.93 8.65
C ASP A 39 -6.49 3.70 8.86
N ARG A 40 -7.31 4.23 7.95
CA ARG A 40 -8.74 3.96 7.97
C ARG A 40 -8.99 2.49 7.64
N GLN A 41 -8.32 1.93 6.63
CA GLN A 41 -8.51 0.53 6.25
C GLN A 41 -7.99 -0.47 7.28
N LEU A 42 -6.99 -0.11 8.09
CA LEU A 42 -6.53 -0.92 9.24
C LEU A 42 -7.68 -1.28 10.19
N ARG A 43 -8.68 -0.42 10.29
CA ARG A 43 -9.85 -0.63 11.17
C ARG A 43 -10.97 -1.43 10.50
N HIS A 44 -10.90 -1.62 9.18
CA HIS A 44 -12.08 -1.99 8.41
C HIS A 44 -11.92 -3.24 7.55
N ALA A 45 -10.76 -3.53 6.94
CA ALA A 45 -10.68 -4.71 6.06
C ALA A 45 -9.29 -5.11 5.57
N ILE A 46 -8.34 -4.19 5.39
CA ILE A 46 -7.11 -4.54 4.66
C ILE A 46 -6.27 -5.56 5.46
N PRO A 47 -5.88 -6.70 4.87
CA PRO A 47 -5.07 -7.70 5.55
C PRO A 47 -3.79 -7.09 6.13
N THR A 48 -3.60 -7.24 7.44
CA THR A 48 -2.53 -6.58 8.18
C THR A 48 -1.99 -7.51 9.26
N TYR A 49 -0.69 -7.44 9.50
CA TYR A 49 0.00 -8.17 10.55
C TYR A 49 0.70 -7.21 11.51
N LEU A 50 0.65 -7.53 12.80
CA LEU A 50 1.38 -6.82 13.83
C LEU A 50 2.72 -7.51 14.10
N ILE A 51 3.84 -6.82 13.85
CA ILE A 51 5.15 -7.23 14.35
C ILE A 51 5.41 -6.53 15.69
N SER A 52 5.88 -7.30 16.68
CA SER A 52 6.14 -6.81 18.05
C SER A 52 7.58 -6.89 18.60
N PRO A 53 8.66 -7.15 17.83
CA PRO A 53 10.01 -7.15 18.41
C PRO A 53 10.45 -5.72 18.74
N GLY A 54 10.42 -5.33 20.02
CA GLY A 54 10.89 -4.03 20.51
C GLY A 54 9.95 -2.83 20.24
N GLY A 55 8.77 -3.06 19.67
CA GLY A 55 7.77 -2.05 19.36
C GLY A 55 6.64 -2.62 18.51
N ARG A 56 5.48 -1.95 18.49
CA ARG A 56 4.32 -2.36 17.67
C ARG A 56 4.40 -1.68 16.31
N ALA A 57 4.55 -2.46 15.24
CA ALA A 57 4.46 -1.96 13.87
C ALA A 57 3.52 -2.84 13.04
N PHE A 58 2.75 -2.20 12.16
CA PHE A 58 1.89 -2.87 11.21
C PHE A 58 2.62 -3.07 9.89
N VAL A 59 2.54 -4.29 9.35
CA VAL A 59 3.07 -4.66 8.05
C VAL A 59 2.01 -5.35 7.22
N PHE A 60 2.17 -5.24 5.91
CA PHE A 60 1.19 -5.69 4.92
C PHE A 60 1.90 -6.58 3.91
N LYS A 61 1.24 -7.65 3.47
CA LYS A 61 1.77 -8.53 2.44
C LYS A 61 1.21 -8.09 1.09
N ARG A 62 2.09 -7.83 0.12
CA ARG A 62 1.72 -7.32 -1.21
C ARG A 62 0.61 -8.13 -1.87
N ASP A 63 0.77 -9.45 -1.96
CA ASP A 63 -0.19 -10.33 -2.63
C ASP A 63 -1.59 -10.29 -2.01
N GLU A 64 -1.68 -10.01 -0.69
CA GLU A 64 -2.96 -9.91 0.01
C GLU A 64 -3.60 -8.53 -0.16
N ILE A 65 -2.79 -7.49 -0.35
CA ILE A 65 -3.29 -6.19 -0.84
C ILE A 65 -3.87 -6.36 -2.24
N ASP A 66 -3.17 -7.07 -3.14
CA ASP A 66 -3.67 -7.32 -4.50
C ASP A 66 -5.00 -8.09 -4.48
N ALA A 67 -5.09 -9.16 -3.68
CA ALA A 67 -6.35 -9.89 -3.49
C ALA A 67 -7.46 -9.03 -2.89
N TRP A 68 -7.12 -8.13 -1.96
CA TRP A 68 -8.06 -7.18 -1.38
C TRP A 68 -8.57 -6.19 -2.44
N ILE A 69 -7.71 -5.68 -3.33
CA ILE A 69 -8.13 -4.85 -4.47
C ILE A 69 -9.09 -5.63 -5.36
N GLU A 70 -8.75 -6.86 -5.75
CA GLU A 70 -9.60 -7.68 -6.61
C GLU A 70 -10.98 -7.96 -6.01
N THR A 71 -11.07 -8.05 -4.68
CA THR A 71 -12.34 -8.26 -3.98
C THR A 71 -13.18 -6.99 -3.86
N ASN A 72 -12.54 -5.81 -3.83
CA ASN A 72 -13.19 -4.52 -3.58
C ASN A 72 -13.26 -3.62 -4.82
N ARG A 73 -12.71 -4.05 -5.96
CA ARG A 73 -12.77 -3.29 -7.21
C ARG A 73 -14.21 -3.25 -7.68
N ILE A 74 -14.69 -2.04 -7.94
CA ILE A 74 -15.93 -1.83 -8.68
C ILE A 74 -15.52 -1.74 -10.15
N GLY A 75 -16.10 -2.61 -10.98
CA GLY A 75 -15.80 -2.65 -12.41
C GLY A 75 -16.60 -1.60 -13.19
N PRO A 76 -16.22 -1.29 -14.44
CA PRO A 76 -17.00 -0.41 -15.32
C PRO A 76 -18.44 -0.94 -15.58
N ASP A 77 -18.66 -2.25 -15.44
CA ASP A 77 -19.97 -2.90 -15.63
C ASP A 77 -20.87 -2.82 -14.37
N GLU A 78 -20.30 -2.48 -13.21
CA GLU A 78 -21.01 -2.30 -11.95
C GLU A 78 -21.02 -0.79 -11.61
N GLU A 79 -21.90 -0.03 -12.28
CA GLU A 79 -22.23 1.37 -12.00
C GLU A 79 -21.04 2.33 -11.71
N PHE A 80 -20.32 2.70 -12.76
CA PHE A 80 -19.59 3.98 -12.80
C PHE A 80 -20.44 5.05 -13.49
N PHE A 81 -21.51 5.51 -12.81
CA PHE A 81 -22.21 6.75 -13.18
C PHE A 81 -22.51 7.55 -11.91
N ILE A 82 -21.55 8.42 -11.53
CA ILE A 82 -21.76 9.55 -10.62
C ILE A 82 -21.42 10.81 -11.41
#